data_AF-A0A519VIP2-F1
#
_entry.id   AF-A0A519VIP2-F1
#
_cell.length_a   1.000
_cell.length_b   1.000
_cell.length_c   1.000
_cell.angle_alpha   90.00
_cell.angle_beta   90.00
_cell.angle_gamma   90.00
#
_symmetry.space_group_name_H-M   'P 1'
#
loop_
_entity.id
_entity.type
_entity.pdbx_description
1 polymer ?
#
loop_
_entity_poly.entity_id
_entity_poly.type
_entity_poly.pdbx_seq_one_letter_code
_entity_poly.pdbx_strand_id
1 'polypeptide(L)'
;MISIGNSNAALRFFGGDIGNWSSLNTYFTTDYSYKDKYFLSLAVAADASSRFGRSDGNTSASTSGYGLNLFGGKTALLPALSGAWIVSSEDFMQGYKGIDLLKLRASYGIVGNDDIGNYNNRQYYVSQNLLGLQGVVRGNVANPNIQWERVAKFNVGVDGSFFNERLSMSLDYYVHTTSKMLNYIPVTSIAGVDSYVDNQGGMQTNGFDFGLDARVVNKKIKWDLGVNLGLYRNKIQSLSNGNDIVTSYANGTYLTRVGETANLFYGQRTNGVYATDAEATASGLSIVNSAGVTVPFKGGDMRFIDTNG
;
A
#
# COMPACT_ATOMS: atom_id res chain seq x y z
N MET A 1 3.19 39.36 42.14
CA MET A 1 1.81 38.85 42.06
C MET A 1 1.49 38.69 40.58
N ILE A 2 1.79 37.51 40.00
CA ILE A 2 1.53 37.27 38.57
C ILE A 2 0.07 36.82 38.49
N SER A 3 -0.79 37.73 38.03
CA SER A 3 -2.19 37.42 37.75
C SER A 3 -2.25 36.45 36.58
N ILE A 4 -2.77 35.25 36.80
CA ILE A 4 -3.17 34.31 35.74
C ILE A 4 -4.50 34.85 35.16
N GLY A 5 -4.45 36.04 34.56
CA GLY A 5 -5.57 36.69 33.92
C GLY A 5 -5.63 36.27 32.45
N ASN A 6 -6.75 35.66 32.07
CA ASN A 6 -7.12 35.17 30.73
C ASN A 6 -6.59 33.79 30.33
N SER A 7 -7.08 32.74 31.00
CA SER A 7 -7.23 31.44 30.35
C SER A 7 -8.23 31.60 29.20
N ASN A 8 -7.74 31.58 27.95
CA ASN A 8 -8.61 31.54 26.78
C ASN A 8 -9.38 30.22 26.79
N ALA A 9 -10.70 30.28 27.02
CA ALA A 9 -11.56 29.10 27.07
C ALA A 9 -11.51 28.28 25.76
N ALA A 10 -11.21 28.92 24.62
CA ALA A 10 -11.03 28.24 23.34
C ALA A 10 -9.77 27.36 23.27
N LEU A 11 -8.80 27.55 24.17
CA LEU A 11 -7.58 26.73 24.28
C LEU A 11 -7.70 25.62 25.33
N ARG A 12 -8.83 25.50 26.02
CA ARG A 12 -9.08 24.40 26.94
C ARG A 12 -9.41 23.14 26.14
N PHE A 13 -8.59 22.11 26.33
CA PHE A 13 -8.78 20.80 25.74
C PHE A 13 -9.09 19.79 26.84
N PHE A 14 -10.23 19.11 26.73
CA PHE A 14 -10.53 17.91 27.51
C PHE A 14 -10.45 16.71 26.57
N GLY A 15 -9.64 15.71 26.90
CA GLY A 15 -9.40 14.55 26.07
C GLY A 15 -9.52 13.23 26.83
N GLY A 16 -9.51 12.14 26.07
CA GLY A 16 -9.39 10.77 26.54
C GLY A 16 -8.64 9.94 25.49
N ASP A 17 -8.06 8.82 25.89
CA ASP A 17 -7.33 7.95 24.98
C ASP A 17 -8.22 6.85 24.39
N ILE A 18 -8.03 6.60 23.09
CA ILE A 18 -8.72 5.58 22.31
C ILE A 18 -7.61 4.73 21.64
N GLY A 19 -6.83 3.97 22.42
CA GLY A 19 -5.50 3.54 21.94
C GLY A 19 -5.19 2.05 21.91
N ASN A 20 -5.93 1.18 22.60
CA ASN A 20 -5.44 -0.17 22.84
C ASN A 20 -5.95 -1.18 21.81
N TRP A 21 -5.02 -1.83 21.12
CA TRP A 21 -5.25 -3.03 20.32
C TRP A 21 -4.53 -4.22 20.96
N SER A 22 -5.04 -5.41 20.67
CA SER A 22 -4.39 -6.68 21.01
C SER A 22 -4.40 -7.56 19.77
N SER A 23 -3.29 -8.25 19.52
CA SER A 23 -3.19 -9.27 18.48
C SER A 23 -2.85 -10.63 19.09
N LEU A 24 -3.25 -11.67 18.39
CA LEU A 24 -2.86 -13.05 18.65
C LEU A 24 -2.43 -13.64 17.32
N ASN A 25 -1.23 -14.22 17.29
CA ASN A 25 -0.71 -14.92 16.13
C ASN A 25 -0.38 -16.35 16.56
N THR A 26 -0.76 -17.32 15.74
CA THR A 26 -0.37 -18.72 15.91
C THR A 26 0.09 -19.23 14.56
N TYR A 27 1.27 -19.84 14.51
CA TYR A 27 1.87 -20.29 13.27
C TYR A 27 2.41 -21.71 13.38
N PHE A 28 2.47 -22.38 12.24
CA PHE A 28 3.10 -23.67 12.05
C PHE A 28 3.92 -23.63 10.77
N THR A 29 5.15 -24.12 10.85
CA THR A 29 6.08 -24.19 9.72
C THR A 29 6.72 -25.57 9.67
N THR A 30 6.89 -26.11 8.47
CA THR A 30 7.62 -27.35 8.25
C THR A 30 8.47 -27.23 7.00
N ASP A 31 9.69 -27.74 7.08
CA ASP A 31 10.65 -27.78 6.00
C ASP A 31 11.03 -29.21 5.71
N TYR A 32 11.15 -29.55 4.43
CA TYR A 32 11.55 -30.85 3.96
C TYR A 32 12.62 -30.69 2.89
N SER A 33 13.76 -31.36 3.09
CA SER A 33 14.81 -31.48 2.10
C SER A 33 14.93 -32.94 1.65
N TYR A 34 15.05 -33.14 0.33
CA TYR A 34 15.31 -34.45 -0.25
C TYR A 34 16.62 -34.43 -1.04
N LYS A 35 17.56 -35.28 -0.62
CA LYS A 35 18.89 -35.45 -1.22
C LYS A 35 19.70 -34.15 -1.32
N ASP A 36 19.35 -33.14 -0.52
CA ASP A 36 19.90 -31.77 -0.63
C ASP A 36 19.72 -31.13 -2.01
N LYS A 37 18.78 -31.64 -2.83
CA LYS A 37 18.47 -31.12 -4.17
C LYS A 37 17.12 -30.43 -4.22
N TYR A 38 16.12 -31.00 -3.54
CA TYR A 38 14.75 -30.51 -3.55
C TYR A 38 14.37 -30.05 -2.16
N PHE A 39 13.85 -28.84 -2.08
CA PHE A 39 13.44 -28.20 -0.85
C PHE A 39 11.98 -27.83 -0.96
N LEU A 40 11.22 -28.12 0.08
CA LEU A 40 9.81 -27.78 0.20
C LEU A 40 9.59 -27.18 1.58
N SER A 41 8.96 -26.01 1.64
CA SER A 41 8.59 -25.36 2.89
C SER A 41 7.10 -25.07 2.87
N LEU A 42 6.42 -25.44 3.94
CA LEU A 42 5.01 -25.17 4.18
C LEU A 42 4.90 -24.33 5.43
N ALA A 43 4.13 -23.25 5.36
CA ALA A 43 3.82 -22.41 6.49
C ALA A 43 2.31 -22.12 6.53
N VAL A 44 1.75 -22.05 7.72
CA VAL A 44 0.39 -21.57 7.93
C VAL A 44 0.38 -20.71 9.19
N ALA A 45 -0.16 -19.51 9.10
CA ALA A 45 -0.40 -18.64 10.23
C ALA A 45 -1.89 -18.33 10.38
N ALA A 46 -2.31 -18.12 11.62
CA ALA A 46 -3.63 -17.69 12.02
C ALA A 46 -3.48 -16.42 12.85
N ASP A 47 -3.93 -15.29 12.30
CA ASP A 47 -3.72 -13.96 12.86
C ASP A 47 -5.05 -13.35 13.25
N ALA A 48 -5.19 -12.98 14.52
CA ALA A 48 -6.34 -12.28 15.06
C ALA A 48 -5.92 -10.91 15.58
N SER A 49 -6.75 -9.90 15.31
CA SER A 49 -6.52 -8.52 15.74
C SER A 49 -7.83 -7.93 16.26
N SER A 50 -7.78 -7.30 17.43
CA SER A 50 -8.95 -6.65 18.04
C SER A 50 -9.48 -5.48 17.21
N ARG A 51 -8.70 -4.97 16.24
CA ARG A 51 -9.08 -3.89 15.33
C ARG A 51 -10.26 -4.24 14.44
N PHE A 52 -10.44 -5.52 14.12
CA PHE A 52 -11.56 -6.01 13.30
C PHE A 52 -12.82 -6.35 14.10
N GLY A 53 -12.74 -6.26 15.43
CA GLY A 53 -13.86 -6.54 16.33
C GLY A 53 -14.08 -8.01 16.68
N ARG A 54 -15.05 -8.22 17.57
CA ARG A 54 -15.58 -9.54 17.94
C ARG A 54 -16.71 -9.89 16.97
N SER A 55 -16.88 -11.17 16.63
CA SER A 55 -18.09 -11.62 15.94
C SER A 55 -19.26 -11.47 16.92
N ASP A 56 -20.08 -10.43 16.78
CA ASP A 56 -21.30 -10.30 17.57
C ASP A 56 -22.45 -11.07 16.89
N GLY A 57 -23.08 -11.96 17.65
CA GLY A 57 -23.99 -13.00 17.17
C GLY A 57 -25.27 -12.56 16.45
N ASN A 58 -25.45 -11.28 16.11
CA ASN A 58 -26.61 -10.78 15.36
C ASN A 58 -26.26 -9.96 14.10
N THR A 59 -24.99 -9.69 13.84
CA THR A 59 -24.52 -8.96 12.64
C THR A 59 -23.21 -9.51 12.09
N SER A 60 -22.83 -10.71 12.54
CA SER A 60 -21.65 -11.40 12.04
C SER A 60 -21.84 -11.75 10.57
N ALA A 61 -21.36 -10.88 9.69
CA ALA A 61 -20.97 -11.23 8.32
C ALA A 61 -19.86 -12.29 8.38
N SER A 62 -20.26 -13.51 8.72
CA SER A 62 -19.62 -14.74 8.27
C SER A 62 -20.13 -14.97 6.86
N THR A 63 -19.45 -14.45 5.85
CA THR A 63 -19.60 -15.02 4.51
C THR A 63 -18.39 -14.67 3.63
N SER A 64 -17.52 -15.66 3.46
CA SER A 64 -16.72 -15.95 2.26
C SER A 64 -15.53 -15.02 1.95
N GLY A 65 -14.27 -15.45 2.08
CA GLY A 65 -13.77 -16.81 2.30
C GLY A 65 -12.34 -16.80 2.81
N TYR A 66 -12.06 -17.64 3.81
CA TYR A 66 -10.81 -17.83 4.60
C TYR A 66 -10.67 -17.03 5.91
N GLY A 67 -11.69 -16.30 6.37
CA GLY A 67 -11.73 -15.77 7.74
C GLY A 67 -12.41 -16.78 8.67
N LEU A 68 -11.71 -17.25 9.71
CA LEU A 68 -12.30 -18.15 10.71
C LEU A 68 -12.66 -17.36 11.97
N ASN A 69 -13.82 -17.64 12.57
CA ASN A 69 -14.14 -17.17 13.92
C ASN A 69 -13.46 -18.10 14.93
N LEU A 70 -12.14 -18.00 15.05
CA LEU A 70 -11.38 -18.65 16.10
C LEU A 70 -11.27 -17.69 17.29
N PHE A 71 -11.31 -18.22 18.51
CA PHE A 71 -11.08 -17.46 19.75
C PHE A 71 -12.01 -16.24 19.99
N GLY A 72 -13.18 -16.19 19.34
CA GLY A 72 -14.20 -15.15 19.57
C GLY A 72 -13.96 -13.82 18.84
N GLY A 73 -13.13 -13.81 17.79
CA GLY A 73 -12.87 -12.65 16.92
C GLY A 73 -12.57 -13.04 15.46
N LYS A 74 -12.42 -12.05 14.58
CA LYS A 74 -12.08 -12.29 13.16
C LYS A 74 -10.61 -12.71 13.02
N THR A 75 -10.36 -13.92 12.55
CA THR A 75 -9.01 -14.48 12.34
C THR A 75 -8.72 -14.65 10.85
N ALA A 76 -7.54 -14.21 10.39
CA ALA A 76 -7.04 -14.44 9.03
C ALA A 76 -6.19 -15.71 8.97
N LEU A 77 -6.53 -16.62 8.06
CA LEU A 77 -5.68 -17.77 7.73
C LEU A 77 -4.72 -17.41 6.58
N LEU A 78 -3.43 -17.56 6.83
CA LEU A 78 -2.33 -17.10 5.98
C LEU A 78 -1.41 -18.28 5.62
N PRO A 79 -1.80 -19.13 4.64
CA PRO A 79 -0.95 -20.21 4.17
C PRO A 79 0.14 -19.70 3.23
N ALA A 80 1.29 -20.37 3.25
CA ALA A 80 2.37 -20.19 2.29
C ALA A 80 3.02 -21.54 1.95
N LEU A 81 3.42 -21.67 0.70
CA LEU A 81 4.13 -22.81 0.16
C LEU A 81 5.29 -22.29 -0.68
N SER A 82 6.49 -22.80 -0.46
CA SER A 82 7.64 -22.53 -1.31
C SER A 82 8.41 -23.80 -1.63
N GLY A 83 9.02 -23.81 -2.81
CA GLY A 83 9.89 -24.89 -3.24
C GLY A 83 11.16 -24.33 -3.88
N ALA A 84 12.25 -25.07 -3.71
CA ALA A 84 13.49 -24.82 -4.42
C ALA A 84 14.09 -26.11 -4.96
N TRP A 85 14.72 -26.02 -6.12
CA TRP A 85 15.41 -27.12 -6.76
C TRP A 85 16.82 -26.68 -7.15
N ILE A 86 17.82 -27.33 -6.57
CA ILE A 86 19.22 -27.15 -6.93
C ILE A 86 19.51 -28.05 -8.13
N VAL A 87 19.31 -27.49 -9.32
CA VAL A 87 19.55 -28.16 -10.61
C VAL A 87 21.02 -28.55 -10.75
N SER A 88 21.95 -27.72 -10.27
CA SER A 88 23.39 -28.02 -10.34
C SER A 88 23.82 -29.26 -9.56
N SER A 89 23.00 -29.73 -8.61
CA SER A 89 23.24 -30.99 -7.89
C SER A 89 22.77 -32.23 -8.65
N GLU A 90 22.18 -32.10 -9.83
CA GLU A 90 21.74 -33.24 -10.64
C GLU A 90 22.88 -33.93 -11.39
N ASP A 91 22.73 -35.24 -11.61
CA ASP A 91 23.79 -36.07 -12.19
C ASP A 91 24.12 -35.62 -13.63
N PHE A 92 23.12 -35.11 -14.37
CA PHE A 92 23.32 -34.55 -15.70
C PHE A 92 24.09 -33.21 -15.71
N MET A 93 24.17 -32.51 -14.57
CA MET A 93 24.91 -31.25 -14.44
C MET A 93 26.38 -31.42 -14.05
N GLN A 94 26.79 -32.63 -13.61
CA GLN A 94 28.15 -32.88 -13.11
C GLN A 94 29.27 -32.57 -14.13
N GLY A 95 28.96 -32.55 -15.43
CA GLY A 95 29.92 -32.21 -16.50
C GLY A 95 30.21 -30.71 -16.64
N TYR A 96 29.40 -29.82 -16.07
CA TYR A 96 29.44 -28.38 -16.31
C TYR A 96 30.25 -27.63 -15.24
N LYS A 97 31.57 -27.68 -15.32
CA LYS A 97 32.51 -27.04 -14.37
C LYS A 97 32.43 -25.51 -14.26
N GLY A 98 31.70 -24.85 -15.15
CA GLY A 98 31.50 -23.38 -15.12
C GLY A 98 30.38 -22.92 -14.19
N ILE A 99 29.53 -23.85 -13.72
CA ILE A 99 28.34 -23.58 -12.91
C ILE A 99 28.57 -24.18 -11.53
N ASP A 100 28.70 -23.33 -10.51
CA ASP A 100 28.87 -23.76 -9.12
C ASP A 100 27.50 -24.01 -8.47
N LEU A 101 26.54 -23.13 -8.76
CA LEU A 101 25.17 -23.24 -8.28
C LEU A 101 24.21 -22.86 -9.41
N LEU A 102 23.16 -23.66 -9.58
CA LEU A 102 21.97 -23.29 -10.34
C LEU A 102 20.76 -23.74 -9.53
N LYS A 103 19.98 -22.78 -9.06
CA LYS A 103 18.84 -23.01 -8.18
C LYS A 103 17.60 -22.33 -8.75
N LEU A 104 16.53 -23.11 -8.90
CA LEU A 104 15.21 -22.60 -9.24
C LEU A 104 14.40 -22.48 -7.95
N ARG A 105 13.65 -21.38 -7.82
CA ARG A 105 12.78 -21.09 -6.67
C ARG A 105 11.39 -20.74 -7.15
N ALA A 106 10.37 -21.19 -6.42
CA ALA A 106 9.01 -20.70 -6.58
C ALA A 106 8.33 -20.64 -5.22
N SER A 107 7.48 -19.63 -5.02
CA SER A 107 6.69 -19.49 -3.80
C SER A 107 5.32 -18.90 -4.09
N TYR A 108 4.35 -19.33 -3.31
CA TYR A 108 3.02 -18.75 -3.25
C TYR A 108 2.59 -18.65 -1.79
N GLY A 109 2.24 -17.45 -1.33
CA GLY A 109 1.79 -17.26 0.03
C GLY A 109 0.83 -16.09 0.18
N ILE A 110 -0.02 -16.14 1.19
CA ILE A 110 -0.97 -15.08 1.51
C ILE A 110 -0.48 -14.39 2.78
N VAL A 111 -0.35 -13.06 2.73
CA VAL A 111 -0.08 -12.24 3.91
C VAL A 111 -1.24 -11.30 4.18
N GLY A 112 -1.46 -10.96 5.46
CA GLY A 112 -2.52 -10.07 5.91
C GLY A 112 -1.99 -8.72 6.37
N ASN A 113 -2.80 -7.67 6.21
CA ASN A 113 -2.56 -6.35 6.80
C ASN A 113 -3.73 -5.97 7.73
N ASP A 114 -3.39 -5.53 8.95
CA ASP A 114 -4.34 -5.02 9.96
C ASP A 114 -4.13 -3.56 10.34
N ASP A 115 -3.30 -2.82 9.61
CA ASP A 115 -3.02 -1.42 9.90
C ASP A 115 -4.17 -0.51 9.43
N ILE A 116 -5.32 -0.65 10.10
CA ILE A 116 -6.54 0.12 9.85
C ILE A 116 -6.77 1.22 10.87
N GLY A 117 -5.91 1.36 11.88
CA GLY A 117 -6.22 2.12 13.09
C GLY A 117 -7.24 1.41 13.99
N ASN A 118 -7.60 2.04 15.11
CA ASN A 118 -8.40 1.38 16.13
C ASN A 118 -9.89 1.71 16.00
N TYR A 119 -10.72 0.72 16.33
CA TYR A 119 -12.17 0.86 16.49
C TYR A 119 -12.96 1.26 15.23
N ASN A 120 -12.41 1.09 14.03
CA ASN A 120 -13.19 1.25 12.80
C ASN A 120 -14.38 0.28 12.72
N ASN A 121 -14.35 -0.82 13.48
CA ASN A 121 -15.45 -1.77 13.60
C ASN A 121 -16.63 -1.30 14.45
N ARG A 122 -16.50 -0.18 15.20
CA ARG A 122 -17.55 0.33 16.11
C ARG A 122 -17.59 1.86 16.10
N GLN A 123 -18.71 2.43 16.50
CA GLN A 123 -18.84 3.88 16.53
C GLN A 123 -18.17 4.44 17.79
N TYR A 124 -17.38 5.49 17.64
CA TYR A 124 -16.81 6.24 18.75
C TYR A 124 -17.03 7.75 18.59
N TYR A 125 -16.82 8.45 19.69
CA TYR A 125 -16.95 9.90 19.78
C TYR A 125 -15.61 10.51 20.16
N VAL A 126 -15.34 11.69 19.61
CA VAL A 126 -14.15 12.49 19.92
C VAL A 126 -14.57 13.80 20.54
N SER A 127 -13.69 14.34 21.37
CA SER A 127 -13.88 15.64 22.00
C SER A 127 -13.62 16.75 20.98
N GLN A 128 -14.56 17.68 20.84
CA GLN A 128 -14.40 18.86 19.98
C GLN A 128 -14.75 20.13 20.75
N ASN A 129 -13.84 21.10 20.70
CA ASN A 129 -14.08 22.45 21.23
C ASN A 129 -14.71 23.29 20.12
N LEU A 130 -15.85 23.91 20.42
CA LEU A 130 -16.50 24.88 19.54
C LEU A 130 -16.62 26.19 20.31
N LEU A 131 -15.75 27.16 19.99
CA LEU A 131 -15.77 28.52 20.57
C LEU A 131 -15.73 28.54 22.11
N GLY A 132 -14.98 27.62 22.73
CA GLY A 132 -14.84 27.52 24.18
C GLY A 132 -15.90 26.65 24.87
N LEU A 133 -16.88 26.12 24.13
CA LEU A 133 -17.77 25.07 24.60
C LEU A 133 -17.23 23.70 24.20
N GLN A 134 -16.96 22.87 25.19
CA GLN A 134 -16.50 21.50 24.97
C GLN A 134 -17.70 20.57 24.77
N GLY A 135 -17.68 19.81 23.67
CA GLY A 135 -18.65 18.75 23.41
C GLY A 135 -17.98 17.49 22.89
N VAL A 136 -18.81 16.46 22.64
CA VAL A 136 -18.40 15.26 21.93
C VAL A 136 -19.11 15.21 20.58
N VAL A 137 -18.37 14.89 19.54
CA VAL A 137 -18.90 14.68 18.19
C VAL A 137 -18.57 13.28 17.73
N ARG A 138 -19.29 12.80 16.72
CA ARG A 138 -19.00 11.51 16.09
C ARG A 138 -17.57 11.56 15.51
N GLY A 139 -16.72 10.62 15.93
CA GLY A 139 -15.34 10.54 15.44
C GLY A 139 -15.18 9.71 14.17
N ASN A 140 -16.10 8.76 13.94
CA ASN A 140 -16.06 7.88 12.78
C ASN A 140 -17.45 7.41 12.33
N VAL A 141 -17.48 6.82 11.14
CA VAL A 141 -18.54 5.91 10.72
C VAL A 141 -18.02 4.48 10.90
N ALA A 142 -18.75 3.69 11.69
CA ALA A 142 -18.37 2.33 11.99
C ALA A 142 -18.63 1.40 10.80
N ASN A 143 -17.70 0.49 10.55
CA ASN A 143 -17.84 -0.61 9.63
C ASN A 143 -17.66 -1.95 10.37
N PRO A 144 -18.75 -2.52 10.93
CA PRO A 144 -18.69 -3.83 11.61
C PRO A 144 -18.21 -4.97 10.69
N ASN A 145 -18.30 -4.79 9.38
CA ASN A 145 -17.92 -5.78 8.38
C ASN A 145 -16.44 -5.70 7.97
N ILE A 146 -15.68 -4.74 8.49
CA ILE A 146 -14.26 -4.56 8.19
C ILE A 146 -13.47 -5.85 8.45
N GLN A 147 -12.58 -6.20 7.53
CA GLN A 147 -11.83 -7.44 7.52
C GLN A 147 -10.38 -7.19 7.08
N TRP A 148 -9.54 -8.22 7.16
CA TRP A 148 -8.14 -8.16 6.75
C TRP A 148 -8.00 -7.85 5.25
N GLU A 149 -7.09 -6.94 4.92
CA GLU A 149 -6.52 -6.86 3.57
C GLU A 149 -5.60 -8.06 3.36
N ARG A 150 -5.62 -8.62 2.16
CA ARG A 150 -4.84 -9.82 1.82
C ARG A 150 -4.03 -9.63 0.58
N VAL A 151 -2.75 -9.94 0.66
CA VAL A 151 -1.83 -9.92 -0.48
C VAL A 151 -1.43 -11.37 -0.79
N ALA A 152 -1.93 -11.90 -1.90
CA ALA A 152 -1.43 -13.13 -2.47
C ALA A 152 -0.14 -12.84 -3.23
N LYS A 153 0.97 -13.41 -2.74
CA LYS A 153 2.31 -13.21 -3.29
C LYS A 153 2.75 -14.46 -4.03
N PHE A 154 2.88 -14.35 -5.34
CA PHE A 154 3.52 -15.35 -6.18
C PHE A 154 4.91 -14.84 -6.57
N ASN A 155 5.94 -15.67 -6.38
CA ASN A 155 7.31 -15.36 -6.80
C ASN A 155 7.91 -16.57 -7.50
N VAL A 156 8.65 -16.33 -8.58
CA VAL A 156 9.49 -17.33 -9.24
C VAL A 156 10.85 -16.72 -9.48
N GLY A 157 11.91 -17.47 -9.23
CA GLY A 157 13.26 -16.95 -9.36
C GLY A 157 14.26 -18.01 -9.76
N VAL A 158 15.38 -17.54 -10.32
CA VAL A 158 16.55 -18.34 -10.61
C VAL A 158 17.77 -17.66 -9.99
N ASP A 159 18.56 -18.45 -9.28
CA ASP A 159 19.88 -18.03 -8.79
C ASP A 159 20.95 -18.87 -9.49
N GLY A 160 22.03 -18.19 -9.89
CA GLY A 160 23.19 -18.83 -10.50
C GLY A 160 24.48 -18.30 -9.88
N SER A 161 25.42 -19.20 -9.60
CA SER A 161 26.81 -18.87 -9.26
C SER A 161 27.76 -19.58 -10.20
N PHE A 162 28.78 -18.88 -10.67
CA PHE A 162 29.67 -19.31 -11.74
C PHE A 162 31.13 -19.00 -11.44
N PHE A 163 32.01 -19.83 -12.02
CA PHE A 163 33.46 -19.67 -12.01
C PHE A 163 34.11 -19.64 -10.61
N ASN A 164 33.73 -20.57 -9.74
CA ASN A 164 34.07 -20.61 -8.31
C ASN A 164 33.53 -19.36 -7.59
N GLU A 165 32.23 -19.12 -7.78
CA GLU A 165 31.46 -18.04 -7.15
C GLU A 165 31.99 -16.62 -7.46
N ARG A 166 32.77 -16.48 -8.54
CA ARG A 166 33.27 -15.17 -8.98
C ARG A 166 32.18 -14.32 -9.61
N LEU A 167 31.12 -14.94 -10.10
CA LEU A 167 29.95 -14.28 -10.63
C LEU A 167 28.72 -14.93 -10.02
N SER A 168 27.89 -14.16 -9.32
CA SER A 168 26.59 -14.59 -8.85
C SER A 168 25.51 -13.70 -9.45
N MET A 169 24.39 -14.30 -9.84
CA MET A 169 23.25 -13.59 -10.37
C MET A 169 21.97 -14.13 -9.78
N SER A 170 20.99 -13.25 -9.59
CA SER A 170 19.62 -13.61 -9.26
C SER A 170 18.68 -12.89 -10.22
N LEU A 171 17.63 -13.59 -10.64
CA LEU A 171 16.53 -13.00 -11.38
C LEU A 171 15.24 -13.51 -10.75
N ASP A 172 14.43 -12.60 -10.24
CA ASP A 172 13.15 -12.87 -9.63
C ASP A 172 12.06 -12.16 -10.43
N TYR A 173 10.95 -12.86 -10.68
CA TYR A 173 9.69 -12.30 -11.17
C TYR A 173 8.61 -12.52 -10.12
N TYR A 174 7.89 -11.47 -9.78
CA TYR A 174 6.85 -11.54 -8.77
C TYR A 174 5.52 -10.94 -9.26
N VAL A 175 4.44 -11.51 -8.73
CA VAL A 175 3.08 -11.01 -8.88
C VAL A 175 2.42 -11.00 -7.51
N HIS A 176 2.17 -9.81 -7.00
CA HIS A 176 1.47 -9.56 -5.76
C HIS A 176 0.07 -9.07 -6.07
N THR A 177 -0.95 -9.78 -5.61
CA THR A 177 -2.36 -9.41 -5.81
C THR A 177 -2.98 -9.10 -4.46
N THR A 178 -3.24 -7.82 -4.23
CA THR A 178 -3.95 -7.30 -3.06
C THR A 178 -5.45 -7.36 -3.30
N SER A 179 -6.14 -8.09 -2.44
CA SER A 179 -7.60 -8.24 -2.41
C SER A 179 -8.14 -7.71 -1.08
N LYS A 180 -9.38 -7.22 -1.09
CA LYS A 180 -9.99 -6.59 0.10
C LYS A 180 -9.11 -5.46 0.64
N MET A 181 -8.48 -4.71 -0.26
CA MET A 181 -7.58 -3.61 0.07
C MET A 181 -8.34 -2.58 0.89
N LEU A 182 -7.72 -2.19 2.00
CA LEU A 182 -8.29 -1.28 2.98
C LEU A 182 -8.08 0.15 2.52
N ASN A 183 -9.17 0.88 2.34
CA ASN A 183 -9.12 2.25 1.84
C ASN A 183 -10.04 3.16 2.67
N TYR A 184 -9.66 4.44 2.76
CA TYR A 184 -10.56 5.50 3.20
C TYR A 184 -11.49 5.88 2.04
N ILE A 185 -12.78 5.61 2.20
CA ILE A 185 -13.81 5.98 1.24
C ILE A 185 -14.34 7.35 1.62
N PRO A 186 -14.16 8.39 0.78
CA PRO A 186 -14.73 9.70 1.04
C PRO A 186 -16.26 9.63 1.03
N VAL A 187 -16.89 10.38 1.92
CA VAL A 187 -18.36 10.50 1.96
C VAL A 187 -18.79 11.94 1.72
N THR A 188 -20.06 12.13 1.42
CA THR A 188 -20.60 13.48 1.24
C THR A 188 -20.56 14.25 2.56
N SER A 189 -20.36 15.56 2.49
CA SER A 189 -20.30 16.44 3.67
C SER A 189 -21.57 16.37 4.54
N ILE A 190 -22.70 15.94 3.97
CA ILE A 190 -23.97 15.68 4.67
C ILE A 190 -23.79 14.65 5.80
N ALA A 191 -22.84 13.71 5.66
CA ALA A 191 -22.57 12.68 6.67
C ALA A 191 -21.91 13.25 7.94
N GLY A 192 -21.38 14.47 7.91
CA GLY A 192 -20.71 15.11 9.05
C GLY A 192 -19.35 14.46 9.42
N VAL A 193 -18.81 13.63 8.54
CA VAL A 193 -17.48 13.02 8.62
C VAL A 193 -16.86 13.04 7.22
N ASP A 194 -15.52 13.00 7.11
CA ASP A 194 -14.85 13.11 5.80
C ASP A 194 -14.78 11.76 5.05
N SER A 195 -14.61 10.66 5.78
CA SER A 195 -14.45 9.32 5.18
C SER A 195 -14.75 8.19 6.18
N TYR A 196 -14.82 6.96 5.68
CA TYR A 196 -14.84 5.74 6.49
C TYR A 196 -13.94 4.66 5.89
N VAL A 197 -13.48 3.72 6.70
CA VAL A 197 -12.58 2.63 6.25
C VAL A 197 -13.40 1.42 5.77
N ASP A 198 -13.06 0.89 4.60
CA ASP A 198 -13.68 -0.32 4.06
C ASP A 198 -12.73 -1.12 3.14
N ASN A 199 -13.11 -2.37 2.86
CA ASN A 199 -12.35 -3.37 2.12
C ASN A 199 -12.78 -3.49 0.64
N GLN A 200 -13.00 -2.36 -0.04
CA GLN A 200 -13.50 -2.35 -1.42
C GLN A 200 -12.42 -2.14 -2.49
N GLY A 201 -11.15 -2.06 -2.11
CA GLY A 201 -10.06 -1.93 -3.06
C GLY A 201 -9.49 -3.28 -3.53
N GLY A 202 -8.86 -3.24 -4.68
CA GLY A 202 -8.04 -4.32 -5.21
C GLY A 202 -6.92 -3.75 -6.06
N MET A 203 -5.72 -4.30 -5.91
CA MET A 203 -4.53 -3.84 -6.63
C MET A 203 -3.67 -5.05 -6.99
N GLN A 204 -3.00 -4.98 -8.13
CA GLN A 204 -1.95 -5.93 -8.49
C GLN A 204 -0.66 -5.17 -8.71
N THR A 205 0.44 -5.69 -8.14
CA THR A 205 1.79 -5.22 -8.39
C THR A 205 2.60 -6.38 -8.93
N ASN A 206 3.28 -6.20 -10.05
CA ASN A 206 4.20 -7.20 -10.59
C ASN A 206 5.50 -6.52 -11.02
N GLY A 207 6.58 -7.31 -11.07
CA GLY A 207 7.89 -6.78 -11.35
C GLY A 207 8.96 -7.83 -11.51
N PHE A 208 10.13 -7.34 -11.89
CA PHE A 208 11.36 -8.10 -12.01
C PHE A 208 12.41 -7.47 -11.10
N ASP A 209 13.12 -8.31 -10.36
CA ASP A 209 14.31 -7.93 -9.62
C ASP A 209 15.50 -8.71 -10.17
N PHE A 210 16.56 -7.99 -10.50
CA PHE A 210 17.81 -8.54 -10.99
C PHE A 210 18.96 -8.15 -10.06
N GLY A 211 19.70 -9.15 -9.60
CA GLY A 211 20.93 -8.99 -8.83
C GLY A 211 22.12 -9.55 -9.59
N LEU A 212 23.25 -8.86 -9.51
CA LEU A 212 24.54 -9.30 -10.03
C LEU A 212 25.65 -8.94 -9.06
N ASP A 213 26.42 -9.93 -8.65
CA ASP A 213 27.63 -9.75 -7.86
C ASP A 213 28.81 -10.37 -8.60
N ALA A 214 29.88 -9.60 -8.78
CA ALA A 214 31.05 -10.04 -9.55
C ALA A 214 32.35 -9.67 -8.86
N ARG A 215 33.21 -10.66 -8.63
CA ARG A 215 34.62 -10.45 -8.25
C ARG A 215 35.47 -10.20 -9.49
N VAL A 216 35.46 -8.95 -9.94
CA VAL A 216 36.10 -8.51 -11.19
C VAL A 216 37.62 -8.67 -11.13
N VAL A 217 38.25 -8.20 -10.05
CA VAL A 217 39.70 -8.33 -9.83
C VAL A 217 39.97 -9.01 -8.50
N ASN A 218 40.80 -10.06 -8.52
CA ASN A 218 41.22 -10.79 -7.32
C ASN A 218 42.73 -10.99 -7.31
N LYS A 219 43.49 -9.88 -7.22
CA LYS A 219 44.95 -9.90 -7.17
C LYS A 219 45.43 -8.97 -6.04
N LYS A 220 46.49 -8.20 -6.26
CA LYS A 220 46.97 -7.16 -5.33
C LYS A 220 45.88 -6.14 -5.02
N ILE A 221 45.06 -5.84 -6.04
CA ILE A 221 43.83 -5.07 -5.89
C ILE A 221 42.69 -6.08 -5.93
N LYS A 222 41.78 -5.98 -4.96
CA LYS A 222 40.52 -6.72 -4.92
C LYS A 222 39.41 -5.75 -5.26
N TRP A 223 38.64 -6.07 -6.28
CA TRP A 223 37.52 -5.25 -6.72
C TRP A 223 36.32 -6.14 -6.98
N ASP A 224 35.27 -5.88 -6.22
CA ASP A 224 33.97 -6.51 -6.35
C ASP A 224 32.97 -5.46 -6.84
N LEU A 225 32.06 -5.89 -7.71
CA LEU A 225 31.00 -5.07 -8.30
C LEU A 225 29.66 -5.71 -7.94
N GLY A 226 28.74 -4.92 -7.39
CA GLY A 226 27.35 -5.31 -7.12
C GLY A 226 26.39 -4.42 -7.89
N VAL A 227 25.40 -5.01 -8.55
CA VAL A 227 24.33 -4.32 -9.29
C VAL A 227 22.99 -4.89 -8.86
N ASN A 228 22.05 -4.01 -8.51
CA ASN A 228 20.66 -4.37 -8.23
C ASN A 228 19.75 -3.50 -9.09
N LEU A 229 18.87 -4.13 -9.86
CA LEU A 229 17.90 -3.45 -10.72
C LEU A 229 16.51 -4.00 -10.44
N GLY A 230 15.59 -3.12 -10.05
CA GLY A 230 14.19 -3.45 -9.82
C GLY A 230 13.29 -2.71 -10.80
N LEU A 231 12.37 -3.43 -11.43
CA LEU A 231 11.34 -2.89 -12.32
C LEU A 231 9.99 -3.36 -11.82
N TYR A 232 9.07 -2.44 -11.54
CA TYR A 232 7.74 -2.81 -11.08
C TYR A 232 6.66 -1.95 -11.72
N ARG A 233 5.45 -2.51 -11.75
CA ARG A 233 4.23 -1.80 -12.12
C ARG A 233 3.11 -2.21 -11.18
N ASN A 234 2.40 -1.24 -10.64
CA ASN A 234 1.14 -1.45 -9.94
C ASN A 234 -0.05 -1.04 -10.82
N LYS A 235 -1.17 -1.74 -10.65
CA LYS A 235 -2.43 -1.51 -11.34
C LYS A 235 -3.59 -1.72 -10.39
N ILE A 236 -4.46 -0.73 -10.29
CA ILE A 236 -5.72 -0.84 -9.54
C ILE A 236 -6.67 -1.77 -10.31
N GLN A 237 -7.15 -2.81 -9.63
CA GLN A 237 -8.06 -3.81 -10.18
C GLN A 237 -9.52 -3.47 -9.87
N SER A 238 -9.77 -2.90 -8.68
CA SER A 238 -11.12 -2.54 -8.24
C SER A 238 -11.08 -1.41 -7.21
N LEU A 239 -12.14 -0.60 -7.20
CA LEU A 239 -12.41 0.44 -6.20
C LEU A 239 -13.89 0.40 -5.80
N SER A 240 -14.22 1.06 -4.69
CA SER A 240 -15.60 1.18 -4.20
C SER A 240 -16.52 1.75 -5.28
N ASN A 241 -17.57 1.00 -5.64
CA ASN A 241 -18.53 1.35 -6.69
C ASN A 241 -17.92 1.69 -8.07
N GLY A 242 -16.67 1.30 -8.33
CA GLY A 242 -15.96 1.66 -9.56
C GLY A 242 -15.60 3.14 -9.69
N ASN A 243 -15.82 3.93 -8.63
CA ASN A 243 -15.59 5.37 -8.65
C ASN A 243 -14.11 5.68 -8.46
N ASP A 244 -13.67 6.73 -9.15
CA ASP A 244 -12.35 7.33 -8.93
C ASP A 244 -12.24 7.88 -7.50
N ILE A 245 -11.08 7.69 -6.90
CA ILE A 245 -10.74 8.32 -5.63
C ILE A 245 -9.81 9.49 -5.94
N VAL A 246 -10.28 10.70 -5.65
CA VAL A 246 -9.51 11.94 -5.75
C VAL A 246 -9.05 12.34 -4.35
N THR A 247 -7.74 12.34 -4.14
CA THR A 247 -7.12 12.64 -2.84
C THR A 247 -6.30 13.91 -2.94
N SER A 248 -6.57 14.91 -2.11
CA SER A 248 -5.72 16.08 -1.98
C SER A 248 -4.67 15.83 -0.91
N TYR A 249 -3.39 15.91 -1.26
CA TYR A 249 -2.28 15.72 -0.34
C TYR A 249 -1.10 16.62 -0.73
N ALA A 250 -0.49 17.30 0.25
CA ALA A 250 0.66 18.20 0.05
C ALA A 250 0.48 19.21 -1.11
N ASN A 251 -0.69 19.85 -1.21
CA ASN A 251 -1.08 20.76 -2.31
C ASN A 251 -1.16 20.13 -3.71
N GLY A 252 -0.97 18.81 -3.82
CA GLY A 252 -1.20 18.03 -5.02
C GLY A 252 -2.58 17.36 -4.99
N THR A 253 -3.09 17.04 -6.18
CA THR A 253 -4.26 16.17 -6.33
C THR A 253 -3.79 14.85 -6.92
N TYR A 254 -4.15 13.76 -6.27
CA TYR A 254 -3.87 12.39 -6.69
C TYR A 254 -5.16 11.72 -7.15
N LEU A 255 -5.08 10.98 -8.24
CA LEU A 255 -6.14 10.16 -8.78
C LEU A 255 -5.76 8.69 -8.61
N THR A 256 -6.67 7.94 -8.01
CA THR A 256 -6.65 6.49 -8.01
C THR A 256 -7.85 6.01 -8.81
N ARG A 257 -7.58 5.29 -9.91
CA ARG A 257 -8.57 4.85 -10.89
C ARG A 257 -8.35 3.38 -11.28
N VAL A 258 -9.44 2.64 -11.45
CA VAL A 258 -9.40 1.25 -11.94
C VAL A 258 -8.73 1.21 -13.32
N GLY A 259 -7.77 0.30 -13.47
CA GLY A 259 -7.00 0.14 -14.71
C GLY A 259 -5.68 0.91 -14.74
N GLU A 260 -5.51 1.88 -13.85
CA GLU A 260 -4.34 2.76 -13.80
C GLU A 260 -3.40 2.42 -12.64
N THR A 261 -2.22 3.03 -12.65
CA THR A 261 -1.30 3.07 -11.51
C THR A 261 -1.97 3.79 -10.34
N ALA A 262 -1.74 3.34 -9.11
CA ALA A 262 -2.21 4.03 -7.91
C ALA A 262 -1.53 5.41 -7.78
N ASN A 263 -2.24 6.38 -7.18
CA ASN A 263 -1.72 7.70 -6.81
C ASN A 263 -1.09 8.49 -7.99
N LEU A 264 -1.76 8.51 -9.15
CA LEU A 264 -1.33 9.36 -10.27
C LEU A 264 -1.56 10.83 -9.93
N PHE A 265 -0.59 11.70 -10.21
CA PHE A 265 -0.84 13.14 -10.16
C PHE A 265 -1.93 13.51 -11.17
N TYR A 266 -2.92 14.26 -10.70
CA TYR A 266 -4.06 14.69 -11.46
C TYR A 266 -4.18 16.22 -11.43
N GLY A 267 -4.37 16.80 -12.60
CA GLY A 267 -4.43 18.24 -12.76
C GLY A 267 -4.52 18.63 -14.23
N GLN A 268 -4.59 19.94 -14.45
CA GLN A 268 -4.68 20.50 -15.79
C GLN A 268 -3.36 20.35 -16.55
N ARG A 269 -3.44 20.04 -17.84
CA ARG A 269 -2.26 20.05 -18.72
C ARG A 269 -1.95 21.49 -19.11
N THR A 270 -0.67 21.84 -19.09
CA THR A 270 -0.21 23.20 -19.41
C THR A 270 0.70 23.20 -20.62
N ASN A 271 0.64 24.27 -21.41
CA ASN A 271 1.50 24.53 -22.57
C ASN A 271 2.36 25.78 -22.32
N GLY A 272 3.14 25.74 -21.24
CA GLY A 272 3.99 26.85 -20.81
C GLY A 272 3.21 28.02 -20.21
N VAL A 273 3.81 29.21 -20.34
CA VAL A 273 3.26 30.49 -19.90
C VAL A 273 3.06 31.41 -21.09
N TYR A 274 2.17 32.40 -20.97
CA TYR A 274 2.07 33.46 -21.97
C TYR A 274 3.35 34.31 -21.95
N ALA A 275 4.00 34.50 -23.10
CA ALA A 275 5.25 35.25 -23.16
C ALA A 275 5.01 36.76 -23.12
N THR A 276 3.84 37.21 -23.59
CA THR A 276 3.47 38.63 -23.64
C THR A 276 2.02 38.85 -23.21
N ASP A 277 1.71 40.08 -22.77
CA ASP A 277 0.33 40.49 -22.44
C ASP A 277 -0.60 40.42 -23.65
N ALA A 278 -0.07 40.64 -24.86
CA ALA A 278 -0.84 40.55 -26.10
C ALA A 278 -1.31 39.10 -26.36
N GLU A 279 -0.42 38.13 -26.16
CA GLU A 279 -0.77 36.70 -26.28
C GLU A 279 -1.77 36.27 -25.20
N ALA A 280 -1.60 36.73 -23.96
CA ALA A 280 -2.50 36.42 -22.86
C ALA A 280 -3.90 37.00 -23.12
N THR A 281 -3.98 38.26 -23.57
CA THR A 281 -5.24 38.92 -23.92
C THR A 281 -5.95 38.22 -25.07
N ALA A 282 -5.21 37.78 -26.11
CA ALA A 282 -5.77 37.06 -27.24
C ALA A 282 -6.40 35.71 -26.86
N SER A 283 -6.01 35.12 -25.72
CA SER A 283 -6.64 33.89 -25.22
C SER A 283 -8.06 34.09 -24.70
N GLY A 284 -8.42 35.31 -24.28
CA GLY A 284 -9.71 35.61 -23.65
C GLY A 284 -9.92 35.00 -22.26
N LEU A 285 -8.90 34.35 -21.67
CA LEU A 285 -9.01 33.69 -20.36
C LEU A 285 -8.85 34.68 -19.19
N SER A 286 -9.49 34.38 -18.07
CA SER A 286 -9.47 35.21 -16.85
C SER A 286 -9.53 34.34 -15.59
N ILE A 287 -8.93 34.81 -14.48
CA ILE A 287 -9.05 34.21 -13.15
C ILE A 287 -9.97 35.06 -12.27
N VAL A 288 -10.61 34.44 -11.27
CA VAL A 288 -11.30 35.16 -10.19
C VAL A 288 -10.34 35.25 -9.00
N ASN A 289 -10.02 36.47 -8.58
CA ASN A 289 -9.15 36.68 -7.42
C ASN A 289 -9.89 36.43 -6.09
N SER A 290 -9.17 36.47 -4.96
CA SER A 290 -9.75 36.26 -3.62
C SER A 290 -10.83 37.28 -3.23
N ALA A 291 -10.94 38.41 -3.94
CA ALA A 291 -11.99 39.41 -3.76
C ALA A 291 -13.21 39.18 -4.68
N GLY A 292 -13.24 38.09 -5.45
CA GLY A 292 -14.33 37.77 -6.37
C GLY A 292 -14.31 38.56 -7.68
N VAL A 293 -13.22 39.28 -7.97
CA VAL A 293 -13.09 40.10 -9.18
C VAL A 293 -12.43 39.28 -10.29
N THR A 294 -13.03 39.32 -11.49
CA THR A 294 -12.46 38.74 -12.70
C THR A 294 -11.27 39.57 -13.18
N VAL A 295 -10.11 38.93 -13.30
CA VAL A 295 -8.86 39.53 -13.77
C VAL A 295 -8.40 38.78 -15.03
N PRO A 296 -8.17 39.47 -16.17
CA PRO A 296 -7.69 38.82 -17.38
C PRO A 296 -6.28 38.27 -17.18
N PHE A 297 -5.95 37.21 -17.91
CA PHE A 297 -4.60 36.66 -17.92
C PHE A 297 -3.62 37.68 -18.49
N LYS A 298 -2.39 37.66 -17.99
CA LYS A 298 -1.26 38.51 -18.41
C LYS A 298 -0.03 37.67 -18.76
N GLY A 299 1.00 38.33 -19.29
CA GLY A 299 2.31 37.73 -19.50
C GLY A 299 2.83 37.11 -18.20
N GLY A 300 3.30 35.86 -18.29
CA GLY A 300 3.73 35.05 -17.15
C GLY A 300 2.66 34.11 -16.57
N ASP A 301 1.37 34.28 -16.90
CA ASP A 301 0.34 33.36 -16.46
C ASP A 301 0.41 32.02 -17.20
N MET A 302 -0.01 30.94 -16.52
CA MET A 302 0.02 29.59 -17.08
C MET A 302 -0.99 29.44 -18.22
N ARG A 303 -0.54 28.88 -19.33
CA ARG A 303 -1.39 28.52 -20.46
C ARG A 303 -1.89 27.09 -20.28
N PHE A 304 -3.19 26.91 -20.09
CA PHE A 304 -3.80 25.58 -20.02
C PHE A 304 -4.16 25.07 -21.41
N ILE A 305 -4.01 23.76 -21.62
CA ILE A 305 -4.45 23.09 -22.84
C ILE A 305 -5.94 22.82 -22.70
N ASP A 306 -6.74 23.31 -23.64
CA ASP A 306 -8.14 22.94 -23.73
C ASP A 306 -8.27 21.48 -24.17
N THR A 307 -8.90 20.67 -23.33
CA THR A 307 -9.15 19.25 -23.59
C THR A 307 -10.59 18.96 -24.00
N ASN A 308 -11.47 19.97 -24.00
CA ASN A 308 -12.91 19.79 -24.17
C ASN A 308 -13.44 20.27 -25.52
N GLY A 309 -12.66 21.06 -26.27
CA GLY A 309 -12.96 21.49 -27.64
C GLY A 309 -13.78 22.77 -27.71
#